data_AF-A0A450W529-F1
#
_entry.id   AF-A0A450W529-F1
#
_cell.length_a   1.000
_cell.length_b   1.000
_cell.length_c   1.000
_cell.angle_alpha   90.00
_cell.angle_beta   90.00
_cell.angle_gamma   90.00
#
_symmetry.space_group_name_H-M   'P 1'
#
loop_
_entity.id
_entity.type
_entity.pdbx_description
1 polymer ?
#
loop_
_entity_poly.entity_id
_entity_poly.type
_entity_poly.pdbx_seq_one_letter_code
_entity_poly.pdbx_strand_id
1 'polypeptide(L)' 'MMWQVEYFSEVVQKDIESWPTDMQARLYRIFELIEEFGLEQVREPYVKHLEGKLWEMRVKGRDGIARTP' A
#
# COMPACT_ATOMS: atom_id res chain seq x y z
N MET A 1 3.54 18.38 -6.73
CA MET A 1 3.51 17.39 -7.83
C MET A 1 2.57 16.31 -7.39
N MET A 2 1.56 15.99 -8.19
CA MET A 2 0.58 14.93 -7.89
C MET A 2 1.27 13.60 -8.18
N TRP A 3 1.47 12.77 -7.17
CA TRP A 3 1.99 11.42 -7.39
C TRP A 3 0.87 10.57 -7.99
N GLN A 4 1.23 9.57 -8.77
CA GLN A 4 0.29 8.60 -9.33
C GLN A 4 0.64 7.22 -8.82
N VAL A 5 -0.37 6.47 -8.40
CA VAL A 5 -0.22 5.08 -8.00
C VAL A 5 -0.72 4.19 -9.14
N GLU A 6 0.14 3.26 -9.59
CA GLU A 6 -0.21 2.27 -10.60
C GLU A 6 0.12 0.86 -10.08
N TYR A 7 -0.69 -0.11 -10.47
CA TYR A 7 -0.39 -1.51 -10.22
C TYR A 7 0.66 -1.99 -11.21
N PHE A 8 1.61 -2.79 -10.74
CA PHE A 8 2.64 -3.38 -11.60
C PHE A 8 2.03 -4.31 -12.66
N SER A 9 0.92 -4.99 -12.36
CA SER A 9 0.21 -5.86 -13.29
C SER A 9 -1.25 -6.11 -12.85
N GLU A 10 -2.07 -6.62 -13.77
CA GLU A 10 -3.45 -7.05 -13.48
C GLU A 10 -3.52 -8.18 -12.44
N VAL A 11 -2.46 -8.98 -12.31
CA VAL A 11 -2.38 -10.05 -11.31
C VAL A 11 -2.30 -9.44 -9.91
N VAL A 12 -1.43 -8.43 -9.73
CA VAL A 12 -1.29 -7.72 -8.46
C VAL A 12 -2.60 -7.02 -8.08
N GLN A 13 -3.30 -6.44 -9.05
CA GLN A 13 -4.61 -5.83 -8.80
C GLN A 13 -5.63 -6.86 -8.30
N LYS A 14 -5.76 -8.00 -8.98
CA LYS A 14 -6.69 -9.08 -8.57
C LYS A 14 -6.35 -9.66 -7.20
N ASP A 15 -5.07 -9.80 -6.89
CA ASP A 15 -4.61 -10.28 -5.59
C ASP A 15 -5.04 -9.32 -4.47
N ILE A 16 -4.91 -8.00 -4.69
CA ILE A 16 -5.38 -6.97 -3.75
C ILE A 16 -6.91 -6.98 -3.62
N GLU A 17 -7.64 -7.10 -4.74
CA GLU A 17 -9.10 -7.18 -4.75
C GLU A 17 -9.64 -8.44 -4.05
N SER A 18 -8.79 -9.47 -3.89
CA SER A 18 -9.12 -10.69 -3.12
C SER A 18 -8.99 -10.51 -1.60
N TRP A 19 -8.34 -9.44 -1.12
CA TRP A 19 -8.15 -9.20 0.31
C TRP A 19 -9.47 -8.89 1.02
N PRO A 20 -9.55 -9.05 2.35
CA PRO A 20 -10.66 -8.54 3.14
C PRO A 20 -10.93 -7.05 2.89
N THR A 21 -12.19 -6.65 2.86
CA THR A 21 -12.61 -5.27 2.54
C THR A 21 -11.97 -4.23 3.46
N ASP A 22 -11.74 -4.55 4.74
CA ASP A 22 -11.06 -3.65 5.68
C ASP A 22 -9.59 -3.42 5.34
N MET A 23 -8.92 -4.43 4.78
CA MET A 23 -7.54 -4.32 4.30
C MET A 23 -7.47 -3.51 3.00
N GLN A 24 -8.39 -3.75 2.07
CA GLN A 24 -8.48 -2.97 0.82
C GLN A 24 -8.68 -1.49 1.12
N ALA A 25 -9.64 -1.15 1.99
CA ALA A 25 -9.92 0.24 2.38
C ALA A 25 -8.68 0.92 3.01
N ARG A 26 -7.91 0.19 3.83
CA ARG A 26 -6.66 0.71 4.40
C ARG A 26 -5.60 0.93 3.34
N LEU A 27 -5.44 0.00 2.39
CA LEU A 27 -4.49 0.15 1.30
C LEU A 27 -4.82 1.37 0.43
N TYR A 28 -6.09 1.50 0.01
CA TYR A 28 -6.56 2.63 -0.79
C TYR A 28 -6.36 3.96 -0.05
N ARG A 29 -6.54 3.98 1.28
CA ARG A 29 -6.22 5.16 2.06
C ARG A 29 -4.74 5.54 1.99
N ILE A 30 -3.82 4.56 1.95
CA ILE A 30 -2.40 4.84 1.78
C ILE A 30 -2.12 5.35 0.36
N PHE A 31 -2.80 4.83 -0.67
CA PHE A 31 -2.68 5.37 -2.03
C PHE A 31 -3.06 6.84 -2.10
N GLU A 32 -4.23 7.22 -1.56
CA GLU A 32 -4.65 8.62 -1.51
C GLU A 32 -3.61 9.51 -0.83
N LEU A 33 -3.05 9.06 0.30
CA LEU A 33 -2.01 9.81 1.01
C LEU A 33 -0.73 9.95 0.16
N ILE A 34 -0.34 8.92 -0.59
CA ILE A 34 0.82 8.98 -1.47
C ILE A 34 0.54 9.95 -2.62
N GLU A 35 -0.64 9.90 -3.24
CA GLU A 35 -1.03 10.79 -4.33
C GLU A 35 -1.03 12.26 -3.90
N GLU A 36 -1.51 12.54 -2.69
CA GLU A 36 -1.61 13.89 -2.11
C GLU A 36 -0.26 14.43 -1.60
N PHE A 37 0.50 13.63 -0.85
CA PHE A 37 1.68 14.10 -0.12
C PHE A 37 3.02 13.57 -0.64
N GLY A 38 3.00 12.44 -1.35
CA GLY A 38 4.18 11.73 -1.83
C GLY A 38 4.78 10.72 -0.85
N LEU A 39 5.52 9.75 -1.39
CA LEU A 39 6.17 8.65 -0.65
C LEU A 39 7.15 9.12 0.44
N GLU A 40 7.76 10.30 0.29
CA GLU A 40 8.72 10.82 1.28
C GLU A 40 8.04 11.37 2.54
N GLN A 41 6.78 11.80 2.41
CA GLN A 41 5.97 12.37 3.49
C GLN A 41 5.09 11.31 4.15
N VAL A 42 4.65 10.30 3.40
CA VAL A 42 3.96 9.13 3.95
C VAL A 42 5.01 8.16 4.50
N ARG A 43 5.20 8.19 5.82
CA ARG A 43 6.19 7.36 6.53
C ARG A 43 5.51 6.31 7.42
N GLU A 44 6.22 5.84 8.43
CA GLU A 44 5.71 4.90 9.41
C GLU A 44 4.49 5.49 10.16
N PRO A 45 3.45 4.69 10.46
CA PRO A 45 3.40 3.23 10.38
C PRO A 45 2.98 2.65 9.02
N TYR A 46 2.67 3.49 8.02
CA TYR A 46 2.04 3.05 6.77
C TYR A 46 3.02 2.61 5.71
N VAL A 47 4.16 3.30 5.60
CA VAL A 47 5.18 3.02 4.58
C VAL A 47 6.56 3.06 5.25
N LYS A 48 7.39 2.08 4.94
CA LYS A 48 8.78 2.02 5.41
C LYS A 48 9.72 2.01 4.21
N HIS A 49 10.71 2.90 4.20
CA HIS A 49 11.78 2.86 3.23
C HIS A 49 12.64 1.61 3.44
N LEU A 50 12.90 0.86 2.36
CA LEU A 50 13.74 -0.33 2.39
C LEU A 50 15.17 0.03 1.93
N GLU A 51 15.33 0.26 0.64
CA GLU A 51 16.62 0.56 0.02
C GLU A 51 16.40 1.32 -1.30
N GLY A 52 17.27 2.30 -1.60
CA GLY A 52 17.21 3.03 -2.86
C GLY A 52 15.83 3.64 -3.13
N LYS A 53 15.19 3.22 -4.23
CA LYS A 53 13.84 3.65 -4.62
C LYS A 53 12.76 2.61 -4.26
N LEU A 54 12.99 1.79 -3.24
CA LEU A 54 12.06 0.76 -2.81
C LEU A 54 11.48 1.09 -1.43
N TRP A 55 10.15 1.00 -1.35
CA TRP A 55 9.38 1.20 -0.13
C TRP A 55 8.45 0.02 0.10
N GLU A 56 8.27 -0.35 1.37
CA GLU A 56 7.33 -1.37 1.83
C GLU A 56 6.06 -0.68 2.33
N MET A 57 4.90 -1.05 1.79
CA MET A 57 3.59 -0.66 2.33
C MET A 57 3.15 -1.65 3.41
N ARG A 58 2.74 -1.13 4.57
CA ARG A 58 2.39 -1.91 5.76
C ARG A 58 0.90 -1.87 6.04
N VAL A 59 0.16 -2.69 5.31
CA VAL A 59 -1.28 -2.87 5.56
C VAL A 59 -1.48 -3.94 6.63
N LYS A 60 -1.99 -3.54 7.79
CA LYS A 60 -2.40 -4.48 8.84
C LYS A 60 -3.88 -4.77 8.69
N GLY A 61 -4.27 -6.04 8.57
CA GLY A 61 -5.66 -6.48 8.77
C GLY A 61 -6.02 -6.57 10.25
N ARG A 62 -7.31 -6.70 10.57
CA ARG A 62 -7.79 -6.88 11.95
C ARG A 62 -7.18 -8.10 12.65
N ASP A 63 -6.86 -9.16 11.90
CA ASP A 63 -6.30 -10.41 12.45
C ASP A 63 -4.77 -10.47 12.47
N GLY A 64 -4.08 -9.40 12.05
CA GLY A 64 -2.63 -9.33 12.13
C GLY A 64 -1.92 -10.23 11.11
N ILE A 65 -1.33 -9.59 10.10
CA ILE A 65 -0.45 -10.20 9.09
C ILE A 65 -1.23 -11.03 8.07
N ALA A 66 -1.56 -10.40 6.92
CA ALA A 66 -1.77 -11.18 5.71
C ALA A 66 -0.44 -11.88 5.38
N ARG A 67 -0.36 -13.17 5.72
CA ARG A 67 0.65 -14.08 5.18
C ARG A 67 -0.01 -14.78 4.00
N THR A 68 0.30 -14.33 2.79
CA THR A 68 0.00 -15.11 1.59
C THR A 68 1.13 -16.15 1.43
N PRO A 69 0.82 -17.43 1.09
CA PRO A 69 1.81 -18.48 0.87
C PRO A 69 2.73 -18.21 -0.34
#